data_AF-A0A257WWI5-F1
#
_entry.id   AF-A0A257WWI5-F1
#
_cell.length_a   1.000
_cell.length_b   1.000
_cell.length_c   1.000
_cell.angle_alpha   90.00
_cell.angle_beta   90.00
_cell.angle_gamma   90.00
#
_symmetry.space_group_name_H-M   'P 1'
#
loop_
_entity.id
_entity.type
_entity.pdbx_description
1 polymer ?
#
loop_
_entity_poly.entity_id
_entity_poly.type
_entity_poly.pdbx_seq_one_letter_code
_entity_poly.pdbx_strand_id
1 'polypeptide(L)'
;MAPINPELIMETFTVRDLRERTGELIRGAEEGRLSVVTKHGTPVFIAVPFDETLLRDYHTAQVPSQAALKKRPHASRRDELAIPGHDLNTILSTRDYRQGAACVVAVEAGATADYSLEQIADALRKPRYTLYLGRKSCPPGAPLYPQVIEAADAEGAFETYLDQIRAELARHSPAPDRPLLEAPPCISRLAWGINATVSMPPDLITTRKDHPLRRNGWMFGDRTEYVALISQEG
;
A
#
# COMPACT_ATOMS: atom_id res chain seq x y z
N MET A 1 -15.52 17.29 16.72
CA MET A 1 -15.97 16.03 17.34
C MET A 1 -17.14 15.54 16.50
N ALA A 2 -16.85 14.76 15.45
CA ALA A 2 -17.90 14.08 14.69
C ALA A 2 -18.34 12.85 15.50
N PRO A 3 -19.64 12.48 15.50
CA PRO A 3 -20.10 11.32 16.24
C PRO A 3 -19.44 10.05 15.69
N ILE A 4 -18.89 9.25 16.61
CA ILE A 4 -18.37 7.91 16.36
C ILE A 4 -19.57 7.04 15.99
N ASN A 5 -19.61 6.53 14.76
CA ASN A 5 -20.71 5.70 14.28
C ASN A 5 -20.50 4.27 14.83
N PRO A 6 -21.43 3.74 15.66
CA PRO A 6 -21.34 2.39 16.16
C PRO A 6 -21.77 1.39 15.07
N GLU A 7 -21.15 0.21 15.06
CA GLU A 7 -21.35 -0.90 14.11
C GLU A 7 -20.79 -0.71 12.69
N LEU A 8 -19.50 -1.04 12.50
CA LEU A 8 -18.94 -1.29 11.17
C LEU A 8 -19.27 -2.72 10.72
N ILE A 9 -20.55 -2.95 10.40
CA ILE A 9 -21.00 -4.16 9.71
C ILE A 9 -20.45 -4.11 8.29
N MET A 10 -19.62 -5.08 7.91
CA MET A 10 -19.22 -5.27 6.52
C MET A 10 -20.48 -5.57 5.70
N GLU A 11 -20.89 -4.61 4.87
CA GLU A 11 -22.13 -4.74 4.12
C GLU A 11 -21.97 -5.82 3.04
N THR A 12 -22.87 -6.81 3.10
CA THR A 12 -22.93 -7.88 2.11
C THR A 12 -24.05 -7.60 1.12
N PHE A 13 -23.69 -7.51 -0.15
CA PHE A 13 -24.62 -7.37 -1.25
C PHE A 13 -24.64 -8.67 -2.05
N THR A 14 -25.76 -9.00 -2.66
CA THR A 14 -25.84 -10.03 -3.70
C THR A 14 -25.62 -9.39 -5.08
N VAL A 15 -25.30 -10.20 -6.09
CA VAL A 15 -25.22 -9.73 -7.48
C VAL A 15 -26.55 -9.10 -7.96
N ARG A 16 -27.70 -9.46 -7.38
CA ARG A 16 -28.99 -8.82 -7.70
C ARG A 16 -29.08 -7.40 -7.14
N ASP A 17 -28.54 -7.18 -5.94
CA ASP A 17 -28.51 -5.86 -5.29
C ASP A 17 -27.71 -4.83 -6.09
N LEU A 18 -26.82 -5.26 -6.99
CA LEU A 18 -26.08 -4.36 -7.88
C LEU A 18 -26.96 -3.52 -8.80
N ARG A 19 -28.21 -3.95 -9.07
CA ARG A 19 -29.16 -3.20 -9.90
C ARG A 19 -30.12 -2.35 -9.08
N GLU A 20 -30.45 -2.80 -7.87
CA GLU A 20 -31.52 -2.24 -7.04
C GLU A 20 -31.00 -1.33 -5.93
N ARG A 21 -29.77 -1.57 -5.46
CA ARG A 21 -29.13 -0.88 -4.34
C ARG A 21 -27.76 -0.31 -4.72
N THR A 22 -27.53 -0.05 -6.02
CA THR A 22 -26.27 0.51 -6.53
C THR A 22 -25.90 1.82 -5.82
N GLY A 23 -26.89 2.66 -5.53
CA GLY A 23 -26.67 3.94 -4.84
C GLY A 23 -26.17 3.77 -3.40
N GLU A 24 -26.62 2.75 -2.68
CA GLU A 24 -26.13 2.44 -1.33
C GLU A 24 -24.70 1.91 -1.37
N LEU A 25 -24.40 1.03 -2.33
CA LEU A 25 -23.05 0.53 -2.56
C LEU A 25 -22.07 1.66 -2.91
N ILE A 26 -22.50 2.60 -3.77
CA ILE A 26 -21.69 3.77 -4.16
C ILE A 26 -21.47 4.67 -2.94
N ARG A 27 -22.52 5.01 -2.19
CA ARG A 27 -22.40 5.87 -1.01
C ARG A 27 -21.53 5.22 0.08
N GLY A 28 -21.68 3.91 0.32
CA GLY A 28 -20.82 3.18 1.25
C GLY A 28 -19.35 3.20 0.82
N ALA A 29 -19.09 3.02 -0.48
CA ALA A 29 -17.75 3.14 -1.05
C ALA A 29 -17.18 4.58 -0.97
N GLU A 30 -18.00 5.61 -1.19
CA GLU A 30 -17.61 7.02 -1.02
C GLU A 30 -17.29 7.35 0.45
N GLU A 31 -17.98 6.70 1.39
CA GLU A 31 -17.75 6.80 2.84
C GLU A 31 -16.60 5.91 3.35
N GLY A 32 -15.85 5.24 2.47
CA GLY A 32 -14.71 4.40 2.87
C GLY A 32 -15.07 3.02 3.44
N ARG A 33 -16.33 2.58 3.29
CA ARG A 33 -16.77 1.26 3.77
C ARG A 33 -16.46 0.18 2.73
N LEU A 34 -15.92 -0.94 3.22
CA LEU A 34 -15.77 -2.15 2.42
C LEU A 34 -17.12 -2.85 2.29
N SER A 35 -17.42 -3.35 1.09
CA SER A 35 -18.60 -4.20 0.87
C SER A 35 -18.22 -5.45 0.10
N VAL A 36 -18.81 -6.59 0.46
CA VAL A 36 -18.60 -7.86 -0.25
C VAL A 36 -19.81 -8.12 -1.13
N VAL A 37 -19.58 -8.34 -2.42
CA VAL A 37 -20.64 -8.75 -3.36
C VAL A 37 -20.58 -10.25 -3.58
N THR A 38 -21.69 -10.92 -3.31
CA THR A 38 -21.84 -12.38 -3.33
C THR A 38 -22.75 -12.83 -4.48
N LYS A 39 -22.50 -14.03 -5.01
CA LYS A 39 -23.38 -14.73 -5.94
C LYS A 39 -23.62 -16.12 -5.40
N HIS A 40 -24.88 -16.46 -5.13
CA HIS A 40 -25.27 -17.72 -4.50
C HIS A 40 -24.57 -17.97 -3.14
N GLY A 41 -24.36 -16.91 -2.34
CA GLY A 41 -23.67 -17.00 -1.05
C GLY A 41 -22.15 -17.06 -1.14
N THR A 42 -21.57 -17.15 -2.35
CA THR A 42 -20.13 -17.11 -2.56
C THR A 42 -19.67 -15.68 -2.86
N PRO A 43 -18.67 -15.11 -2.16
CA PRO A 43 -18.05 -13.84 -2.53
C PRO A 43 -17.50 -13.87 -3.95
N VAL A 44 -17.83 -12.86 -4.76
CA VAL A 44 -17.36 -12.74 -6.15
C VAL A 44 -16.39 -11.57 -6.31
N PHE A 45 -16.67 -10.44 -5.68
CA PHE A 45 -15.74 -9.30 -5.63
C PHE A 45 -16.00 -8.44 -4.39
N ILE A 46 -14.94 -7.78 -3.92
CA ILE A 46 -15.01 -6.76 -2.89
C ILE A 46 -15.08 -5.39 -3.55
N ALA A 47 -16.09 -4.61 -3.19
CA ALA A 47 -16.07 -3.19 -3.41
C ALA A 47 -15.06 -2.59 -2.43
N VAL A 48 -13.87 -2.31 -2.94
CA VAL A 48 -12.88 -1.52 -2.21
C VAL A 48 -13.22 -0.06 -2.48
N PRO A 49 -13.49 0.74 -1.45
CA PRO A 49 -13.85 2.15 -1.63
C PRO A 49 -12.78 2.87 -2.46
N PHE A 50 -13.24 3.60 -3.47
CA PHE A 50 -12.48 4.71 -4.05
C PHE A 50 -12.83 5.94 -3.20
N ASP A 51 -12.35 5.97 -1.96
CA ASP A 51 -12.52 7.11 -1.07
C ASP A 51 -11.51 8.22 -1.41
N GLU A 52 -11.50 9.29 -0.62
CA GLU A 52 -10.54 10.42 -0.69
C GLU A 52 -9.06 10.00 -0.61
N THR A 53 -8.76 8.69 -0.47
CA THR A 53 -7.40 8.18 -0.53
C THR A 53 -6.89 8.00 -1.96
N LEU A 54 -7.71 7.87 -3.01
CA LEU A 54 -7.16 7.67 -4.36
C LEU A 54 -7.02 8.98 -5.15
N LEU A 55 -5.80 9.51 -5.21
CA LEU A 55 -5.45 10.66 -6.05
C LEU A 55 -5.13 10.23 -7.48
N ARG A 56 -5.86 10.79 -8.44
CA ARG A 56 -5.53 10.67 -9.86
C ARG A 56 -4.77 11.91 -10.34
N ASP A 57 -3.47 11.76 -10.53
CA ASP A 57 -2.56 12.80 -11.01
C ASP A 57 -2.56 12.85 -12.55
N TYR A 58 -2.92 14.02 -13.10
CA TYR A 58 -2.75 14.32 -14.52
C TYR A 58 -1.30 14.78 -14.77
N HIS A 59 -0.49 13.84 -15.25
CA HIS A 59 0.95 13.98 -15.28
C HIS A 59 1.45 14.20 -16.71
N THR A 60 1.98 15.39 -16.97
CA THR A 60 2.53 15.78 -18.28
C THR A 60 4.04 15.68 -18.30
N ALA A 61 4.61 15.32 -19.45
CA ALA A 61 6.04 15.36 -19.68
C ALA A 61 6.32 15.93 -21.07
N GLN A 62 7.18 16.94 -21.15
CA GLN A 62 7.67 17.43 -22.43
C GLN A 62 8.66 16.44 -23.01
N VAL A 63 8.56 16.12 -24.29
CA VAL A 63 9.50 15.24 -24.99
C VAL A 63 9.86 15.82 -26.35
N PRO A 64 11.10 15.67 -26.81
CA PRO A 64 11.43 15.96 -28.20
C PRO A 64 10.67 15.05 -29.16
N SER A 65 10.46 15.51 -30.39
CA SER A 65 10.01 14.63 -31.47
C SER A 65 11.09 13.59 -31.82
N GLN A 66 10.69 12.43 -32.37
CA GLN A 66 11.66 11.45 -32.87
C GLN A 66 12.60 12.05 -33.94
N ALA A 67 12.11 13.02 -34.73
CA ALA A 67 12.92 13.74 -35.70
C ALA A 67 14.02 14.58 -35.02
N ALA A 68 13.68 15.28 -33.93
CA ALA A 68 14.62 16.09 -33.16
C ALA A 68 15.69 15.25 -32.43
N LEU A 69 15.39 13.99 -32.12
CA LEU A 69 16.33 13.04 -31.51
C LEU A 69 17.27 12.38 -32.53
N LYS A 70 16.93 12.43 -33.84
CA LYS A 70 17.66 11.67 -34.86
C LYS A 70 19.06 12.25 -35.09
N LYS A 71 20.07 11.38 -35.14
CA LYS A 71 21.50 11.73 -35.33
C LYS A 71 22.08 12.65 -34.25
N ARG A 72 21.40 12.82 -33.12
CA ARG A 72 21.91 13.55 -31.97
C ARG A 72 22.17 12.56 -30.83
N PRO A 73 23.43 12.30 -30.46
CA PRO A 73 23.69 11.58 -29.23
C PRO A 73 23.30 12.47 -28.04
N HIS A 74 22.55 11.93 -27.09
CA HIS A 74 22.11 12.64 -25.89
C HIS A 74 22.67 11.94 -24.65
N ALA A 75 23.45 12.65 -23.85
CA ALA A 75 24.08 12.07 -22.66
C ALA A 75 23.16 12.11 -21.43
N SER A 76 22.18 13.01 -21.41
CA SER A 76 21.26 13.18 -20.29
C SER A 76 19.91 13.69 -20.75
N ARG A 77 18.92 13.58 -19.87
CA ARG A 77 17.58 14.13 -20.10
C ARG A 77 17.59 15.65 -20.33
N ARG A 78 18.49 16.37 -19.66
CA ARG A 78 18.65 17.82 -19.85
C ARG A 78 19.13 18.14 -21.26
N ASP A 79 20.11 17.40 -21.75
CA ASP A 79 20.64 17.53 -23.11
C ASP A 79 19.57 17.17 -24.14
N GLU A 80 18.83 16.08 -23.91
CA GLU A 80 17.67 15.69 -24.71
C GLU A 80 16.65 16.83 -24.87
N LEU A 81 16.34 17.53 -23.77
CA LEU A 81 15.37 18.63 -23.74
C LEU A 81 15.92 19.99 -24.19
N ALA A 82 17.21 20.10 -24.49
CA ALA A 82 17.84 21.35 -24.95
C ALA A 82 17.54 21.62 -26.44
N ILE A 83 16.27 21.78 -26.78
CA ILE A 83 15.76 22.18 -28.09
C ILE A 83 14.74 23.32 -27.91
N PRO A 84 14.40 24.07 -28.97
CA PRO A 84 13.39 25.12 -28.88
C PRO A 84 12.05 24.58 -28.35
N GLY A 85 11.40 25.33 -27.46
CA GLY A 85 10.18 24.86 -26.80
C GLY A 85 9.01 24.56 -27.75
N HIS A 86 8.96 25.21 -28.91
CA HIS A 86 7.95 24.94 -29.94
C HIS A 86 8.16 23.61 -30.68
N ASP A 87 9.34 23.00 -30.55
CA ASP A 87 9.67 21.69 -31.10
C ASP A 87 9.47 20.55 -30.09
N LEU A 88 9.12 20.89 -28.84
CA LEU A 88 8.76 19.91 -27.81
C LEU A 88 7.29 19.50 -27.95
N ASN A 89 7.07 18.19 -27.88
CA ASN A 89 5.75 17.60 -27.74
C ASN A 89 5.41 17.41 -26.27
N THR A 90 4.13 17.22 -25.97
CA THR A 90 3.67 16.84 -24.63
C THR A 90 3.14 15.42 -24.66
N ILE A 91 3.69 14.55 -23.82
CA ILE A 91 3.08 13.27 -23.49
C ILE A 91 2.25 13.44 -22.24
N LEU A 92 1.04 12.88 -22.28
CA LEU A 92 0.10 12.86 -21.18
C LEU A 92 0.10 11.46 -20.57
N SER A 93 0.12 11.42 -19.25
CA SER A 93 -0.03 10.18 -18.49
C SER A 93 -0.94 10.44 -17.30
N THR A 94 -1.68 9.42 -16.90
CA THR A 94 -2.52 9.47 -15.70
C THR A 94 -1.92 8.51 -14.69
N ARG A 95 -1.76 8.96 -13.44
CA ARG A 95 -1.14 8.17 -12.38
C ARG A 95 -2.02 8.16 -11.14
N ASP A 96 -2.42 6.97 -10.74
CA ASP A 96 -3.19 6.79 -9.50
C ASP A 96 -2.23 6.59 -8.32
N TYR A 97 -2.52 7.26 -7.21
CA TYR A 97 -1.79 7.25 -5.94
C TYR A 97 -2.75 7.01 -4.78
N ARG A 98 -2.25 6.39 -3.70
CA ARG A 98 -2.97 6.29 -2.44
C ARG A 98 -2.47 7.35 -1.45
N GLN A 99 -3.39 8.07 -0.83
CA GLN A 99 -3.20 9.11 0.19
C GLN A 99 -3.61 8.54 1.55
N GLY A 100 -3.04 9.06 2.64
CA GLY A 100 -3.38 8.60 4.00
C GLY A 100 -3.09 7.12 4.29
N ALA A 101 -2.40 6.42 3.38
CA ALA A 101 -2.12 5.00 3.55
C ALA A 101 -0.99 4.79 4.57
N ALA A 102 -1.30 4.05 5.63
CA ALA A 102 -0.33 3.54 6.59
C ALA A 102 -0.25 2.00 6.47
N CYS A 103 0.95 1.45 6.58
CA CYS A 103 1.17 0.01 6.60
C CYS A 103 2.24 -0.37 7.61
N VAL A 104 2.03 -1.51 8.27
CA VAL A 104 3.06 -2.22 9.01
C VAL A 104 3.43 -3.46 8.19
N VAL A 105 4.72 -3.75 8.07
CA VAL A 105 5.23 -4.84 7.25
C VAL A 105 6.10 -5.73 8.11
N ALA A 106 5.74 -7.01 8.17
CA ALA A 106 6.59 -8.06 8.71
C ALA A 106 7.33 -8.76 7.57
N VAL A 107 8.59 -9.11 7.80
CA VAL A 107 9.41 -9.89 6.88
C VAL A 107 9.93 -11.09 7.66
N GLU A 108 9.63 -12.28 7.15
CA GLU A 108 10.10 -13.54 7.69
C GLU A 108 11.28 -14.05 6.86
N ALA A 109 12.33 -14.51 7.53
CA ALA A 109 13.48 -15.10 6.84
C ALA A 109 13.15 -16.52 6.40
N GLY A 110 13.18 -16.77 5.08
CA GLY A 110 13.09 -18.13 4.56
C GLY A 110 14.32 -18.96 4.91
N ALA A 111 14.18 -20.29 4.88
CA ALA A 111 15.27 -21.23 5.20
C ALA A 111 16.53 -21.07 4.34
N THR A 112 16.38 -20.50 3.13
CA THR A 112 17.47 -20.25 2.17
C THR A 112 17.72 -18.76 1.96
N ALA A 113 17.40 -17.90 2.94
CA ALA A 113 17.57 -16.46 2.79
C ALA A 113 19.06 -16.09 2.71
N ASP A 114 19.43 -15.28 1.70
CA ASP A 114 20.81 -14.80 1.52
C ASP A 114 21.21 -13.74 2.58
N TYR A 115 20.23 -13.16 3.27
CA TYR A 115 20.41 -12.09 4.25
C TYR A 115 19.63 -12.38 5.53
N SER A 116 20.26 -12.10 6.66
CA SER A 116 19.61 -12.11 7.97
C SER A 116 18.66 -10.92 8.16
N LEU A 117 17.70 -11.05 9.09
CA LEU A 117 16.77 -9.97 9.42
C LEU A 117 17.50 -8.76 10.01
N GLU A 118 18.58 -8.98 10.76
CA GLU A 118 19.44 -7.92 11.32
C GLU A 118 20.10 -7.10 10.22
N GLN A 119 20.65 -7.75 9.19
CA GLN A 119 21.24 -7.06 8.04
C GLN A 119 20.21 -6.21 7.30
N ILE A 120 18.98 -6.72 7.15
CA ILE A 120 17.88 -5.97 6.52
C ILE A 120 17.49 -4.77 7.39
N ALA A 121 17.33 -4.97 8.70
CA ALA A 121 17.00 -3.89 9.64
C ALA A 121 18.06 -2.78 9.62
N ASP A 122 19.34 -3.13 9.62
CA ASP A 122 20.43 -2.16 9.55
C ASP A 122 20.46 -1.40 8.22
N ALA A 123 20.19 -2.08 7.10
CA ALA A 123 20.09 -1.45 5.79
C ALA A 123 18.90 -0.46 5.72
N LEU A 124 17.79 -0.74 6.40
CA LEU A 124 16.64 0.17 6.48
C LEU A 124 16.91 1.37 7.41
N ARG A 125 17.71 1.21 8.47
CA ARG A 125 18.16 2.32 9.33
C ARG A 125 19.16 3.24 8.63
N LYS A 126 20.05 2.67 7.81
CA LYS A 126 21.10 3.40 7.10
C LYS A 126 21.03 3.10 5.59
N PRO A 127 19.99 3.58 4.90
CA PRO A 127 19.76 3.22 3.52
C PRO A 127 20.81 3.83 2.59
N ARG A 128 21.37 3.02 1.69
CA ARG A 128 22.32 3.46 0.66
C ARG A 128 21.66 4.24 -0.48
N TYR A 129 20.37 4.02 -0.68
CA TYR A 129 19.54 4.69 -1.67
C TYR A 129 18.38 5.39 -0.99
N THR A 130 17.91 6.51 -1.55
CA THR A 130 16.70 7.19 -1.05
C THR A 130 15.51 6.23 -1.09
N LEU A 131 14.86 6.06 0.07
CA LEU A 131 13.67 5.23 0.21
C LEU A 131 12.44 5.96 -0.34
N TYR A 132 11.54 5.22 -0.96
CA TYR A 132 10.28 5.72 -1.49
C TYR A 132 9.25 4.59 -1.56
N LEU A 133 7.96 4.95 -1.46
CA LEU A 133 6.84 4.01 -1.47
C LEU A 133 6.26 3.95 -2.88
N GLY A 134 6.72 2.97 -3.66
CA GLY A 134 6.30 2.76 -5.05
C GLY A 134 6.97 3.72 -6.04
N ARG A 135 6.63 5.02 -6.00
CA ARG A 135 7.23 6.06 -6.88
C ARG A 135 8.13 6.99 -6.07
N LYS A 136 9.21 7.50 -6.68
CA LYS A 136 10.18 8.43 -6.03
C LYS A 136 9.54 9.71 -5.47
N SER A 137 8.36 10.09 -5.98
CA SER A 137 7.56 11.22 -5.49
C SER A 137 6.81 10.94 -4.18
N CYS A 138 6.85 9.71 -3.67
CA CYS A 138 6.15 9.28 -2.46
C CYS A 138 7.19 8.91 -1.38
N PRO A 139 7.80 9.88 -0.69
CA PRO A 139 8.71 9.59 0.43
C PRO A 139 7.92 8.98 1.60
N PRO A 140 8.56 8.16 2.46
CA PRO A 140 7.95 7.75 3.72
C PRO A 140 7.59 8.96 4.59
N GLY A 141 6.41 8.95 5.21
CA GLY A 141 5.96 10.04 6.10
C GLY A 141 6.67 10.10 7.44
N ALA A 142 7.35 9.02 7.83
CA ALA A 142 8.13 8.90 9.06
C ALA A 142 9.33 7.94 8.84
N PRO A 143 10.35 7.97 9.73
CA PRO A 143 11.38 6.94 9.76
C PRO A 143 10.78 5.53 9.88
N LEU A 144 11.37 4.53 9.21
CA LEU A 144 10.81 3.18 9.13
C LEU A 144 10.85 2.37 10.43
N TYR A 145 11.65 2.79 11.42
CA TYR A 145 11.79 2.16 12.73
C TYR A 145 11.86 0.60 12.72
N PRO A 146 12.74 -0.03 11.92
CA PRO A 146 12.75 -1.49 11.77
C PRO A 146 13.14 -2.18 13.10
N GLN A 147 12.39 -3.22 13.46
CA GLN A 147 12.62 -4.06 14.64
C GLN A 147 12.77 -5.52 14.22
N VAL A 148 13.65 -6.25 14.91
CA VAL A 148 13.73 -7.71 14.81
C VAL A 148 13.00 -8.25 16.03
N ILE A 149 11.93 -9.01 15.79
CA ILE A 149 11.01 -9.50 16.82
C ILE A 149 10.91 -11.02 16.68
N GLU A 150 11.09 -11.73 17.79
CA GLU A 150 10.78 -13.15 17.87
C GLU A 150 9.29 -13.30 18.20
N ALA A 151 8.55 -13.99 17.33
CA ALA A 151 7.12 -14.24 17.47
C ALA A 151 6.77 -15.58 16.83
N ALA A 152 5.66 -16.17 17.27
CA ALA A 152 5.16 -17.43 16.71
C ALA A 152 4.53 -17.23 15.31
N ASP A 153 4.00 -16.04 15.04
CA ASP A 153 3.29 -15.67 13.83
C ASP A 153 3.39 -14.16 13.55
N ALA A 154 2.87 -13.72 12.40
CA ALA A 154 2.85 -12.33 12.00
C ALA A 154 2.02 -11.44 12.94
N GLU A 155 0.91 -11.96 13.45
CA GLU A 155 0.00 -11.27 14.35
C GLU A 155 0.73 -10.85 15.65
N GLY A 156 1.38 -11.79 16.33
CA GLY A 156 2.16 -11.50 17.53
C GLY A 156 3.34 -10.58 17.27
N ALA A 157 3.96 -10.66 16.09
CA ALA A 157 5.00 -9.71 15.68
C ALA A 157 4.46 -8.29 15.53
N PHE A 158 3.28 -8.14 14.92
CA PHE A 158 2.62 -6.84 14.75
C PHE A 158 2.17 -6.24 16.07
N GLU A 159 1.57 -7.04 16.96
CA GLU A 159 1.18 -6.60 18.31
C GLU A 159 2.39 -6.06 19.07
N THR A 160 3.48 -6.84 19.12
CA THR A 160 4.72 -6.45 19.78
C THR A 160 5.30 -5.17 19.19
N TYR A 161 5.33 -5.04 17.85
CA TYR A 161 5.84 -3.86 17.18
C TYR A 161 5.00 -2.61 17.48
N LEU A 162 3.68 -2.73 17.44
CA LEU A 162 2.77 -1.63 17.71
C LEU A 162 2.85 -1.17 19.17
N ASP A 163 3.01 -2.09 20.12
CA ASP A 163 3.27 -1.76 21.52
C ASP A 163 4.59 -1.01 21.71
N GLN A 164 5.65 -1.45 21.05
CA GLN A 164 6.95 -0.75 21.09
C GLN A 164 6.85 0.67 20.52
N ILE A 165 6.13 0.87 19.41
CA ILE A 165 5.88 2.21 18.86
C ILE A 165 5.03 3.04 19.81
N ARG A 166 3.94 2.50 20.36
CA ARG A 166 3.09 3.22 21.32
C ARG A 166 3.91 3.70 22.52
N ALA A 167 4.76 2.83 23.06
CA ALA A 167 5.66 3.15 24.16
C ALA A 167 6.67 4.24 23.77
N GLU A 168 7.26 4.17 22.57
CA GLU A 168 8.21 5.18 22.09
C GLU A 168 7.55 6.55 21.90
N LEU A 169 6.38 6.60 21.28
CA LEU A 169 5.63 7.83 21.11
C LEU A 169 5.21 8.42 22.46
N ALA A 170 4.83 7.60 23.43
CA ALA A 170 4.52 8.05 24.79
C ALA A 170 5.75 8.64 25.49
N ARG A 171 6.94 8.04 25.35
CA ARG A 171 8.20 8.56 25.90
C ARG A 171 8.57 9.94 25.36
N HIS A 172 8.27 10.19 24.09
CA HIS A 172 8.59 11.44 23.41
C HIS A 172 7.44 12.45 23.40
N SER A 173 6.30 12.14 24.03
CA SER A 173 5.17 13.07 24.09
C SER A 173 5.51 14.29 24.95
N PRO A 174 5.40 15.52 24.42
CA PRO A 174 5.67 16.74 25.19
C PRO A 174 4.63 17.01 26.29
N ALA A 175 3.51 16.29 26.29
CA ALA A 175 2.47 16.35 27.31
C ALA A 175 1.84 14.94 27.48
N PRO A 176 2.05 14.25 28.62
CA PRO A 176 1.48 12.92 28.86
C PRO A 176 -0.04 12.88 28.73
N ASP A 177 -0.69 14.01 29.05
CA ASP A 177 -2.14 14.14 29.12
C ASP A 177 -2.78 14.57 27.79
N ARG A 178 -1.95 14.82 26.75
CA ARG A 178 -2.44 15.25 25.44
C ARG A 178 -2.29 14.09 24.45
N PRO A 179 -3.36 13.69 23.75
CA PRO A 179 -3.26 12.64 22.75
C PRO A 179 -2.27 13.06 21.65
N LEU A 180 -1.47 12.10 21.20
CA LEU A 180 -0.61 12.26 20.03
C LEU A 180 -1.45 12.73 18.84
N LEU A 181 -0.90 13.62 18.00
CA LEU A 181 -1.61 14.06 16.79
C LEU A 181 -1.97 12.88 15.89
N GLU A 182 -1.11 11.85 15.84
CA GLU A 182 -1.27 10.65 15.03
C GLU A 182 -0.84 9.42 15.85
N ALA A 183 -1.79 8.72 16.46
CA ALA A 183 -1.54 7.41 17.03
C ALA A 183 -1.48 6.35 15.90
N PRO A 184 -0.68 5.28 16.04
CA PRO A 184 -0.68 4.19 15.08
C PRO A 184 -2.09 3.60 14.99
N PRO A 185 -2.72 3.58 13.79
CA PRO A 185 -4.04 2.98 13.66
C PRO A 185 -3.96 1.48 13.92
N CYS A 186 -5.05 0.93 14.43
CA CYS A 186 -5.19 -0.51 14.54
C CYS A 186 -5.15 -1.18 13.17
N ILE A 187 -4.65 -2.40 13.12
CA ILE A 187 -4.59 -3.18 11.87
C ILE A 187 -6.01 -3.64 11.55
N SER A 188 -6.54 -3.20 10.41
CA SER A 188 -7.87 -3.58 9.92
C SER A 188 -7.83 -4.62 8.79
N ARG A 189 -6.66 -4.86 8.22
CA ARG A 189 -6.47 -5.80 7.11
C ARG A 189 -5.07 -6.38 7.12
N LEU A 190 -4.99 -7.71 7.03
CA LEU A 190 -3.75 -8.43 6.78
C LEU A 190 -3.74 -9.01 5.37
N ALA A 191 -2.57 -8.95 4.73
CA ALA A 191 -2.34 -9.52 3.41
C ALA A 191 -0.97 -10.19 3.39
N TRP A 192 -0.92 -11.46 2.97
CA TRP A 192 0.29 -12.26 3.03
C TRP A 192 0.45 -13.21 1.83
N GLY A 193 1.67 -13.74 1.67
CA GLY A 193 1.99 -14.74 0.67
C GLY A 193 2.01 -16.15 1.25
N ILE A 194 2.06 -17.17 0.38
CA ILE A 194 1.97 -18.59 0.75
C ILE A 194 3.03 -19.07 1.77
N ASN A 195 4.16 -18.37 1.88
CA ASN A 195 5.27 -18.76 2.76
C ASN A 195 5.29 -17.99 4.09
N ALA A 196 4.32 -17.12 4.35
CA ALA A 196 4.29 -16.37 5.60
C ALA A 196 3.60 -17.19 6.70
N THR A 197 4.20 -17.18 7.89
CA THR A 197 3.61 -17.78 9.08
C THR A 197 2.54 -16.85 9.66
N VAL A 198 1.27 -17.19 9.41
CA VAL A 198 0.08 -16.43 9.82
C VAL A 198 -0.91 -17.40 10.44
N SER A 199 -1.41 -17.08 11.63
CA SER A 199 -2.30 -17.98 12.38
C SER A 199 -3.76 -17.88 11.95
N MET A 200 -4.18 -16.70 11.48
CA MET A 200 -5.55 -16.47 11.05
C MET A 200 -5.87 -17.10 9.68
N PRO A 201 -7.08 -17.67 9.53
CA PRO A 201 -7.52 -18.13 8.21
C PRO A 201 -7.78 -16.93 7.28
N PRO A 202 -7.55 -17.08 5.97
CA PRO A 202 -7.87 -16.04 5.00
C PRO A 202 -9.38 -15.95 4.76
N ASP A 203 -9.88 -14.72 4.70
CA ASP A 203 -11.24 -14.42 4.22
C ASP A 203 -11.28 -14.43 2.69
N LEU A 204 -10.18 -14.04 2.04
CA LEU A 204 -10.04 -13.98 0.59
C LEU A 204 -8.71 -14.53 0.11
N ILE A 205 -8.76 -15.11 -1.09
CA ILE A 205 -7.60 -15.54 -1.85
C ILE A 205 -7.67 -14.86 -3.21
N THR A 206 -6.62 -14.10 -3.55
CA THR A 206 -6.54 -13.35 -4.80
C THR A 206 -5.23 -13.61 -5.52
N THR A 207 -5.24 -13.48 -6.85
CA THR A 207 -4.04 -13.60 -7.67
C THR A 207 -3.49 -12.21 -7.98
N ARG A 208 -2.21 -11.98 -7.66
CA ARG A 208 -1.48 -10.74 -7.92
C ARG A 208 -0.41 -10.97 -8.98
N LYS A 209 -0.21 -10.01 -9.88
CA LYS A 209 0.84 -10.07 -10.92
C LYS A 209 2.10 -9.34 -10.50
N ASP A 210 2.64 -9.72 -9.35
CA ASP A 210 3.76 -9.02 -8.69
C ASP A 210 4.94 -9.94 -8.34
N HIS A 211 4.91 -11.23 -8.69
CA HIS A 211 6.03 -12.13 -8.45
C HIS A 211 7.19 -11.83 -9.42
N PRO A 212 8.37 -11.37 -8.98
CA PRO A 212 9.45 -11.04 -9.89
C PRO A 212 10.04 -12.30 -10.55
N LEU A 213 9.84 -12.46 -11.87
CA LEU A 213 10.40 -13.60 -12.63
C LEU A 213 11.79 -13.28 -13.16
N ARG A 214 11.95 -12.09 -13.75
CA ARG A 214 13.23 -11.59 -14.26
C ARG A 214 13.31 -10.08 -14.16
N ARG A 215 14.29 -9.60 -13.39
CA ARG A 215 14.54 -8.16 -13.21
C ARG A 215 14.98 -7.45 -14.50
N ASN A 216 15.88 -8.06 -15.29
CA ASN A 216 16.40 -7.43 -16.51
C ASN A 216 15.32 -7.19 -17.58
N GLY A 217 14.31 -8.05 -17.61
CA GLY A 217 13.19 -7.93 -18.55
C GLY A 217 11.93 -7.31 -17.94
N TRP A 218 11.96 -6.91 -16.67
CA TRP A 218 10.78 -6.40 -15.94
C TRP A 218 9.56 -7.32 -16.05
N MET A 219 9.79 -8.64 -15.94
CA MET A 219 8.75 -9.64 -16.06
C MET A 219 8.26 -10.07 -14.68
N PHE A 220 6.94 -10.04 -14.52
CA PHE A 220 6.24 -10.43 -13.30
C PHE A 220 5.26 -11.57 -13.59
N GLY A 221 5.22 -12.53 -12.68
CA GLY A 221 4.31 -13.67 -12.71
C GLY A 221 3.22 -13.54 -11.66
N ASP A 222 2.39 -14.58 -11.60
CA ASP A 222 1.29 -14.68 -10.66
C ASP A 222 1.79 -15.08 -9.26
N ARG A 223 1.25 -14.43 -8.23
CA ARG A 223 1.41 -14.75 -6.81
C ARG A 223 0.04 -14.90 -6.19
N THR A 224 -0.16 -15.96 -5.42
CA THR A 224 -1.32 -16.07 -4.54
C THR A 224 -1.13 -15.17 -3.32
N GLU A 225 -2.08 -14.26 -3.12
CA GLU A 225 -2.17 -13.40 -1.95
C GLU A 225 -3.40 -13.79 -1.14
N TYR A 226 -3.16 -14.05 0.13
CA TYR A 226 -4.17 -14.34 1.14
C TYR A 226 -4.49 -13.04 1.86
N VAL A 227 -5.76 -12.79 2.14
CA VAL A 227 -6.22 -11.57 2.80
C VAL A 227 -7.21 -11.94 3.90
N ALA A 228 -7.02 -11.35 5.07
CA ALA A 228 -7.98 -11.38 6.16
C ALA A 228 -8.35 -9.95 6.56
N LEU A 229 -9.61 -9.77 6.92
CA LEU A 229 -10.18 -8.51 7.40
C LEU A 229 -10.31 -8.62 8.91
N ILE A 230 -9.69 -7.70 9.63
CA ILE A 230 -9.74 -7.68 11.09
C ILE A 230 -10.85 -6.72 11.50
N SER A 231 -11.94 -7.28 12.01
CA SER A 231 -12.98 -6.52 12.69
C SER A 231 -12.34 -5.75 13.83
N GLN A 232 -12.52 -4.43 13.83
CA GLN A 232 -12.19 -3.61 14.98
C GLN A 232 -13.25 -3.88 16.04
N GLU A 233 -12.97 -4.77 17.00
CA GLU A 233 -13.75 -4.76 18.24
C GLU A 233 -13.46 -3.42 18.93
N GLY A 234 -14.48 -2.55 18.91
CA GLY A 234 -14.51 -1.29 19.65
C GLY A 234 -15.28 -1.45 20.94
#